data_AF-A0A6I9VPX9-F1
#
_entry.id   AF-A0A6I9VPX9-F1
#
_cell.length_a   1.000
_cell.length_b   1.000
_cell.length_c   1.000
_cell.angle_alpha   90.00
_cell.angle_beta   90.00
_cell.angle_gamma   90.00
#
_symmetry.space_group_name_H-M   'P 1'
#
loop_
_entity.id
_entity.type
_entity.pdbx_description
1 polymer ?
#
loop_
_entity_poly.entity_id
_entity_poly.type
_entity_poly.pdbx_seq_one_letter_code
_entity_poly.pdbx_strand_id
1 'polypeptide(L)'
;MFLALTLLLLSSVAHAHAECVLHFHDNLPVVMKTDGVHRVMYAQEEGSIKLNETDEVEVHCLTGIFIQTKLNGSPQNTNIDGSKQFKCHKGYRLYYRNANSSIYKDTNVNSVYVHCKDAWALTLYESGTKLPKCMQYMNYAMGLAVPNVKDIISAGMCYDLDTLALKYVNYVAYRPKYGETINLNSSALSQNQLTVDFKTKLGNLNTYFSFMSQTEFNQQLDNVKRTVPLLETYDFDYVSLLQDMPLQAEFAEFAHIFNTMWWRNLRIGNWRFYLDALIARSKLIPYRVYAGTSGELRIPNIASNNITADGDHLSIEVGSLVVQPPVYIWSYLKSLKDDVNEEFVVIGYNSPYFYLRSSAIFCHDICDKIDWLQKSKFGHTRLMPTFGVAFCCRPEEVAQSFKQFPLD
;
A
#
# COMPACT_ATOMS: atom_id res chain seq x y z
N MET A 1 -77.74 -6.34 -35.01
CA MET A 1 -77.04 -7.60 -34.71
C MET A 1 -75.69 -7.24 -34.11
N PHE A 2 -75.55 -7.53 -32.81
CA PHE A 2 -74.36 -7.57 -31.93
C PHE A 2 -72.98 -7.05 -32.42
N LEU A 3 -72.32 -6.22 -31.59
CA LEU A 3 -71.20 -6.58 -30.68
C LEU A 3 -70.60 -5.28 -30.08
N ALA A 4 -70.78 -4.98 -28.78
CA ALA A 4 -69.87 -5.32 -27.66
C ALA A 4 -68.49 -4.63 -27.77
N LEU A 5 -68.26 -3.48 -27.10
CA LEU A 5 -67.78 -3.34 -25.71
C LEU A 5 -66.47 -4.11 -25.43
N THR A 6 -65.35 -3.40 -25.30
CA THR A 6 -64.43 -3.50 -24.14
C THR A 6 -63.25 -2.54 -24.27
N LEU A 7 -63.22 -1.51 -23.41
CA LEU A 7 -62.02 -0.77 -23.04
C LEU A 7 -61.09 -1.73 -22.28
N LEU A 8 -59.92 -2.05 -22.83
CA LEU A 8 -58.83 -2.69 -22.11
C LEU A 8 -57.89 -1.61 -21.58
N LEU A 9 -58.16 -1.16 -20.35
CA LEU A 9 -57.17 -0.54 -19.48
C LEU A 9 -56.08 -1.59 -19.21
N LEU A 10 -54.97 -1.49 -19.94
CA LEU A 10 -53.71 -2.12 -19.57
C LEU A 10 -53.16 -1.40 -18.33
N SER A 11 -53.64 -1.80 -17.16
CA SER A 11 -52.92 -1.59 -15.91
C SER A 11 -51.66 -2.46 -15.96
N SER A 12 -50.58 -1.89 -16.48
CA SER A 12 -49.24 -2.39 -16.16
C SER A 12 -49.06 -2.25 -14.65
N VAL A 13 -49.37 -3.32 -13.91
CA VAL A 13 -48.97 -3.45 -12.53
C VAL A 13 -47.45 -3.52 -12.56
N ALA A 14 -46.80 -2.36 -12.46
CA ALA A 14 -45.42 -2.29 -12.04
C ALA A 14 -45.37 -3.00 -10.69
N HIS A 15 -44.95 -4.26 -10.69
CA HIS A 15 -44.56 -4.93 -9.47
C HIS A 15 -43.40 -4.11 -8.93
N ALA A 16 -43.69 -3.22 -7.99
CA ALA A 16 -42.68 -2.64 -7.14
C ALA A 16 -42.05 -3.82 -6.42
N HIS A 17 -40.96 -4.36 -6.97
CA HIS A 17 -40.15 -5.35 -6.29
C HIS A 17 -39.71 -4.66 -5.00
N ALA A 18 -40.24 -5.14 -3.88
CA ALA A 18 -39.76 -4.70 -2.60
C ALA A 18 -38.30 -5.13 -2.52
N GLU A 19 -37.40 -4.18 -2.28
CA GLU A 19 -35.97 -4.42 -2.18
C GLU A 19 -35.53 -4.16 -0.74
N CYS A 20 -34.65 -5.02 -0.22
CA CYS A 20 -33.96 -4.72 1.02
C CYS A 20 -32.70 -3.90 0.73
N VAL A 21 -32.38 -2.94 1.59
CA VAL A 21 -31.26 -2.03 1.38
C VAL A 21 -30.39 -1.93 2.64
N LEU A 22 -29.10 -2.20 2.49
CA LEU A 22 -28.08 -1.90 3.50
C LEU A 22 -27.43 -0.57 3.15
N HIS A 23 -27.46 0.40 4.05
CA HIS A 23 -26.76 1.67 3.91
C HIS A 23 -25.47 1.64 4.72
N PHE A 24 -24.40 2.18 4.17
CA PHE A 24 -23.10 2.31 4.83
C PHE A 24 -22.71 3.78 4.85
N HIS A 25 -22.35 4.28 6.03
CA HIS A 25 -21.89 5.64 6.27
C HIS A 25 -21.00 5.60 7.50
N ASP A 26 -19.98 6.46 7.58
CA ASP A 26 -19.02 6.55 8.70
C ASP A 26 -18.31 5.23 9.06
N ASN A 27 -17.01 5.22 9.36
CA ASN A 27 -16.29 4.03 9.83
C ASN A 27 -16.66 2.73 9.05
N LEU A 28 -16.43 2.74 7.74
CA LEU A 28 -17.11 1.84 6.81
C LEU A 28 -16.72 0.36 7.01
N PRO A 29 -17.70 -0.57 7.01
CA PRO A 29 -17.43 -1.98 7.16
C PRO A 29 -16.94 -2.62 5.84
N VAL A 30 -16.30 -3.78 5.95
CA VAL A 30 -16.06 -4.62 4.76
C VAL A 30 -17.26 -5.47 4.47
N VAL A 31 -17.71 -5.41 3.23
CA VAL A 31 -18.88 -6.14 2.78
C VAL A 31 -18.46 -7.23 1.80
N MET A 32 -18.98 -8.42 2.02
CA MET A 32 -18.66 -9.64 1.29
C MET A 32 -19.95 -10.24 0.72
N LYS A 33 -19.97 -10.55 -0.57
CA LYS A 33 -21.05 -11.30 -1.21
C LYS A 33 -20.50 -12.53 -1.92
N THR A 34 -21.27 -13.59 -1.90
CA THR A 34 -20.98 -14.79 -2.68
C THR A 34 -21.86 -14.77 -3.93
N ASP A 35 -21.25 -14.78 -5.10
CA ASP A 35 -21.93 -14.93 -6.39
C ASP A 35 -21.50 -16.24 -7.04
N GLY A 36 -22.31 -17.28 -6.86
CA GLY A 36 -22.00 -18.64 -7.28
C GLY A 36 -20.72 -19.18 -6.59
N VAL A 37 -19.63 -19.30 -7.34
CA VAL A 37 -18.32 -19.81 -6.87
C VAL A 37 -17.39 -18.66 -6.43
N HIS A 38 -17.72 -17.41 -6.75
CA HIS A 38 -16.87 -16.27 -6.45
C HIS A 38 -17.26 -15.59 -5.14
N ARG A 39 -16.27 -15.37 -4.28
CA ARG A 39 -16.43 -14.53 -3.08
C ARG A 39 -15.88 -13.14 -3.39
N VAL A 40 -16.74 -12.15 -3.31
CA VAL A 40 -16.49 -10.80 -3.77
C VAL A 40 -16.52 -9.85 -2.58
N MET A 41 -15.46 -9.06 -2.45
CA MET A 41 -15.35 -7.97 -1.48
C MET A 41 -15.80 -6.68 -2.16
N TYR A 42 -16.84 -6.07 -1.61
CA TYR A 42 -17.25 -4.73 -1.99
C TYR A 42 -16.41 -3.71 -1.23
N ALA A 43 -16.12 -2.63 -1.96
CA ALA A 43 -15.35 -1.50 -1.50
C ALA A 43 -16.08 -0.73 -0.38
N GLN A 44 -15.27 -0.21 0.57
CA GLN A 44 -15.70 0.51 1.77
C GLN A 44 -16.03 1.97 1.42
N GLU A 45 -16.96 2.24 0.51
CA GLU A 45 -17.45 3.61 0.26
C GLU A 45 -18.84 3.80 0.88
N GLU A 46 -19.14 5.06 1.23
CA GLU A 46 -20.50 5.41 1.62
C GLU A 46 -21.46 5.10 0.49
N GLY A 47 -22.58 4.48 0.81
CA GLY A 47 -23.50 4.06 -0.23
C GLY A 47 -24.51 3.07 0.26
N SER A 48 -25.00 2.26 -0.67
CA SER A 48 -26.00 1.26 -0.35
C SER A 48 -25.89 0.03 -1.23
N ILE A 49 -26.07 -1.14 -0.61
CA ILE A 49 -26.21 -2.41 -1.31
C ILE A 49 -27.67 -2.83 -1.27
N LYS A 50 -28.21 -3.11 -2.45
CA LYS A 50 -29.54 -3.69 -2.61
C LYS A 50 -29.43 -5.21 -2.56
N LEU A 51 -30.32 -5.84 -1.80
CA LEU A 51 -30.40 -7.28 -1.63
C LEU A 51 -31.72 -7.80 -2.19
N ASN A 52 -31.61 -8.79 -3.08
CA ASN A 52 -32.75 -9.59 -3.54
C ASN A 52 -33.06 -10.71 -2.52
N GLU A 53 -34.19 -11.40 -2.69
CA GLU A 53 -34.64 -12.45 -1.75
C GLU A 53 -33.66 -13.62 -1.57
N THR A 54 -32.84 -13.89 -2.59
CA THR A 54 -31.83 -14.95 -2.59
C THR A 54 -30.47 -14.45 -2.13
N ASP A 55 -30.28 -13.13 -2.02
CA ASP A 55 -28.99 -12.56 -1.69
C ASP A 55 -28.70 -12.69 -0.19
N GLU A 56 -27.47 -13.07 0.09
CA GLU A 56 -26.90 -13.06 1.42
C GLU A 56 -25.55 -12.35 1.39
N VAL A 57 -25.35 -11.45 2.34
CA VAL A 57 -24.19 -10.56 2.40
C VAL A 57 -23.61 -10.58 3.80
N GLU A 58 -22.30 -10.75 3.88
CA GLU A 58 -21.55 -10.69 5.13
C GLU A 58 -20.93 -9.29 5.29
N VAL A 59 -20.95 -8.78 6.51
CA VAL A 59 -20.43 -7.46 6.86
C VAL A 59 -19.48 -7.63 8.04
N HIS A 60 -18.27 -7.09 7.93
CA HIS A 60 -17.20 -7.27 8.91
C HIS A 60 -16.75 -5.92 9.48
N CYS A 61 -16.43 -5.88 10.78
CA CYS A 61 -15.80 -4.77 11.49
C CYS A 61 -14.87 -5.29 12.59
N LEU A 62 -13.64 -4.77 12.66
CA LEU A 62 -12.67 -5.12 13.70
C LEU A 62 -13.05 -4.59 15.09
N THR A 63 -13.81 -3.50 15.12
CA THR A 63 -14.06 -2.68 16.32
C THR A 63 -15.47 -2.88 16.88
N GLY A 64 -16.28 -3.71 16.21
CA GLY A 64 -17.70 -3.93 16.50
C GLY A 64 -18.62 -3.34 15.43
N ILE A 65 -19.84 -3.87 15.34
CA ILE A 65 -20.83 -3.52 14.31
C ILE A 65 -22.04 -2.84 14.96
N PHE A 66 -22.36 -1.64 14.48
CA PHE A 66 -23.60 -0.95 14.80
C PHE A 66 -24.63 -1.14 13.69
N ILE A 67 -25.87 -1.41 14.10
CA ILE A 67 -27.01 -1.50 13.20
C ILE A 67 -28.05 -0.49 13.67
N GLN A 68 -28.40 0.45 12.80
CA GLN A 68 -29.43 1.44 13.05
C GLN A 68 -30.58 1.27 12.05
N THR A 69 -31.82 1.32 12.56
CA THR A 69 -33.02 1.34 11.73
C THR A 69 -33.59 2.74 11.71
N LYS A 70 -34.34 3.12 10.66
CA LYS A 70 -35.04 4.42 10.65
C LYS A 70 -36.04 4.58 11.80
N LEU A 71 -36.49 3.48 12.40
CA LEU A 71 -37.48 3.46 13.48
C LEU A 71 -36.83 3.65 14.88
N ASN A 72 -35.55 3.28 15.03
CA ASN A 72 -34.82 3.44 16.27
C ASN A 72 -33.80 4.57 16.11
N GLY A 73 -34.06 5.70 16.78
CA GLY A 73 -33.15 6.86 16.75
C GLY A 73 -31.74 6.58 17.29
N SER A 74 -31.56 5.49 18.04
CA SER A 74 -30.27 5.09 18.62
C SER A 74 -29.75 3.79 17.99
N PRO A 75 -28.47 3.73 17.58
CA PRO A 75 -27.85 2.51 17.05
C PRO A 75 -27.89 1.38 18.08
N GLN A 76 -28.28 0.18 17.66
CA GLN A 76 -28.13 -1.01 18.51
C GLN A 76 -26.72 -1.55 18.34
N ASN A 77 -25.96 -1.53 19.44
CA ASN A 77 -24.67 -2.20 19.49
C ASN A 77 -24.90 -3.71 19.48
N THR A 78 -24.30 -4.40 18.53
CA THR A 78 -24.28 -5.85 18.54
C THR A 78 -22.93 -6.30 19.11
N ASN A 79 -22.93 -7.32 19.97
CA ASN A 79 -21.72 -7.88 20.59
C ASN A 79 -20.51 -7.94 19.64
N ILE A 80 -19.30 -7.89 20.23
CA ILE A 80 -17.94 -7.81 19.63
C ILE A 80 -17.64 -8.86 18.53
N ASP A 81 -18.57 -9.76 18.20
CA ASP A 81 -18.53 -10.55 16.97
C ASP A 81 -18.48 -9.59 15.77
N GLY A 82 -17.26 -9.32 15.32
CA GLY A 82 -16.87 -8.41 14.24
C GLY A 82 -17.32 -8.86 12.85
N SER A 83 -18.36 -9.67 12.76
CA SER A 83 -18.96 -10.15 11.51
C SER A 83 -20.46 -10.42 11.68
N LYS A 84 -21.29 -9.89 10.79
CA LYS A 84 -22.72 -10.20 10.66
C LYS A 84 -23.05 -10.67 9.27
N GLN A 85 -24.07 -11.51 9.17
CA GLN A 85 -24.62 -11.93 7.89
C GLN A 85 -26.05 -11.40 7.76
N PHE A 86 -26.33 -10.73 6.65
CA PHE A 86 -27.60 -10.09 6.32
C PHE A 86 -28.29 -10.82 5.18
N LYS A 87 -29.60 -10.99 5.30
CA LYS A 87 -30.45 -11.61 4.28
C LYS A 87 -31.76 -10.86 4.12
N CYS A 88 -32.22 -10.73 2.88
CA CYS A 88 -33.54 -10.21 2.59
C CYS A 88 -34.58 -11.34 2.53
N HIS A 89 -35.74 -11.16 3.14
CA HIS A 89 -36.86 -12.08 3.04
C HIS A 89 -38.05 -11.39 2.38
N LYS A 90 -38.56 -12.00 1.31
CA LYS A 90 -39.72 -11.53 0.54
C LYS A 90 -39.63 -10.08 0.04
N GLY A 91 -38.43 -9.53 -0.04
CA GLY A 91 -38.19 -8.16 -0.48
C GLY A 91 -38.47 -7.05 0.54
N TYR A 92 -39.10 -7.33 1.68
CA TYR A 92 -39.55 -6.29 2.61
C TYR A 92 -39.07 -6.46 4.07
N ARG A 93 -38.28 -7.50 4.39
CA ARG A 93 -37.68 -7.66 5.72
C ARG A 93 -36.22 -8.04 5.66
N LEU A 94 -35.41 -7.28 6.38
CA LEU A 94 -34.01 -7.59 6.65
C LEU A 94 -33.88 -8.42 7.91
N TYR A 95 -33.13 -9.50 7.77
CA TYR A 95 -32.70 -10.37 8.86
C TYR A 95 -31.19 -10.29 8.99
N TYR A 96 -30.67 -10.36 10.21
CA TYR A 96 -29.24 -10.48 10.45
C TYR A 96 -28.92 -11.56 11.48
N ARG A 97 -27.74 -12.17 11.37
CA ARG A 97 -27.20 -13.09 12.38
C ARG A 97 -25.73 -12.84 12.61
N ASN A 98 -25.21 -13.30 13.75
CA ASN A 98 -23.77 -13.43 13.93
C ASN A 98 -23.25 -14.56 13.04
N ALA A 99 -22.02 -14.46 12.55
CA ALA A 99 -21.40 -15.50 11.72
C ALA A 99 -21.45 -16.91 12.35
N ASN A 100 -21.33 -16.98 13.69
CA ASN A 100 -21.31 -18.24 14.44
C ASN A 100 -22.69 -18.68 14.97
N SER A 101 -23.77 -17.98 14.60
CA SER A 101 -25.13 -18.27 15.04
C SER A 101 -25.96 -18.80 13.89
N SER A 102 -26.81 -19.80 14.13
CA SER A 102 -27.84 -20.21 13.16
C SER A 102 -29.11 -19.35 13.21
N ILE A 103 -29.26 -18.54 14.26
CA ILE A 103 -30.47 -17.77 14.55
C ILE A 103 -30.38 -16.38 13.95
N TYR A 104 -31.33 -16.07 13.06
CA TYR A 104 -31.52 -14.72 12.53
C TYR A 104 -32.42 -13.89 13.43
N LYS A 105 -32.06 -12.61 13.59
CA LYS A 105 -32.86 -11.57 14.22
C LYS A 105 -33.56 -10.75 13.14
N ASP A 106 -34.85 -10.52 13.33
CA ASP A 106 -35.66 -9.65 12.47
C ASP A 106 -35.38 -8.18 12.82
N THR A 107 -35.06 -7.35 11.82
CA THR A 107 -34.92 -5.89 12.00
C THR A 107 -36.25 -5.16 11.97
N ASN A 108 -37.32 -5.84 11.56
CA ASN A 108 -38.66 -5.30 11.30
C ASN A 108 -38.72 -4.21 10.20
N VAL A 109 -37.64 -4.02 9.43
CA VAL A 109 -37.56 -3.02 8.36
C VAL A 109 -36.92 -3.62 7.12
N ASN A 110 -37.10 -2.97 5.96
CA ASN A 110 -36.42 -3.33 4.71
C ASN A 110 -35.13 -2.54 4.49
N SER A 111 -34.80 -1.58 5.36
CA SER A 111 -33.63 -0.71 5.22
C SER A 111 -32.96 -0.46 6.57
N VAL A 112 -31.65 -0.68 6.63
CA VAL A 112 -30.83 -0.44 7.83
C VAL A 112 -29.55 0.28 7.47
N TYR A 113 -29.01 1.02 8.42
CA TYR A 113 -27.70 1.64 8.36
C TYR A 113 -26.70 0.80 9.17
N VAL A 114 -25.55 0.51 8.58
CA VAL A 114 -24.52 -0.35 9.16
C VAL A 114 -23.19 0.38 9.12
N HIS A 115 -22.54 0.48 10.27
CA HIS A 115 -21.22 1.11 10.39
C HIS A 115 -20.38 0.40 11.47
N CYS A 116 -19.06 0.54 11.38
CA CYS A 116 -18.17 0.07 12.43
C CYS A 116 -18.16 1.06 13.61
N LYS A 117 -17.79 0.55 14.79
CA LYS A 117 -17.62 1.40 15.96
C LYS A 117 -16.53 2.43 15.76
N ASP A 118 -15.36 1.98 15.31
CA ASP A 118 -14.21 2.81 15.00
C ASP A 118 -13.71 2.50 13.58
N ALA A 119 -13.06 3.47 12.96
CA ALA A 119 -12.46 3.32 11.63
C ALA A 119 -11.43 2.19 11.59
N TRP A 120 -11.22 1.66 10.39
CA TRP A 120 -10.21 0.64 10.14
C TRP A 120 -8.84 1.30 10.07
N ALA A 121 -7.95 0.94 10.99
CA ALA A 121 -6.55 1.32 10.91
C ALA A 121 -5.72 0.11 10.52
N LEU A 122 -4.85 0.33 9.53
CA LEU A 122 -3.80 -0.60 9.17
C LEU A 122 -2.90 -0.83 10.40
N THR A 123 -2.45 -2.06 10.64
CA THR A 123 -1.67 -2.35 11.84
C THR A 123 -0.46 -3.21 11.53
N LEU A 124 0.58 -3.07 12.35
CA LEU A 124 1.82 -3.81 12.24
C LEU A 124 1.74 -5.14 12.98
N TYR A 125 2.27 -6.17 12.35
CA TYR A 125 2.47 -7.50 12.90
C TYR A 125 3.92 -7.93 12.73
N GLU A 126 4.43 -8.68 13.70
CA GLU A 126 5.57 -9.56 13.46
C GLU A 126 5.13 -10.74 12.58
N SER A 127 5.91 -11.03 11.54
CA SER A 127 5.70 -12.19 10.67
C SER A 127 6.43 -13.41 11.21
N GLY A 128 5.73 -14.55 11.23
CA GLY A 128 6.33 -15.86 11.46
C GLY A 128 7.14 -16.35 10.28
N THR A 129 6.80 -15.90 9.06
CA THR A 129 7.56 -16.20 7.85
C THR A 129 8.75 -15.27 7.68
N LYS A 130 9.90 -15.83 7.29
CA LYS A 130 11.12 -15.07 7.04
C LYS A 130 11.19 -14.62 5.59
N LEU A 131 11.41 -13.33 5.39
CA LEU A 131 11.65 -12.73 4.09
C LEU A 131 13.07 -13.05 3.58
N PRO A 132 13.27 -13.11 2.24
CA PRO A 132 14.57 -13.41 1.64
C PRO A 132 15.68 -12.47 2.13
N LYS A 133 16.85 -13.03 2.46
CA LYS A 133 18.01 -12.27 2.98
C LYS A 133 17.71 -11.39 4.21
N CYS A 134 16.68 -11.73 5.00
CA CYS A 134 16.26 -10.99 6.19
C CYS A 134 16.36 -11.81 7.50
N MET A 135 17.29 -12.77 7.58
CA MET A 135 17.35 -13.69 8.71
C MET A 135 17.85 -13.04 10.00
N GLN A 136 18.76 -12.07 9.88
CA GLN A 136 19.36 -11.33 10.98
C GLN A 136 18.56 -10.08 11.41
N TYR A 137 17.41 -9.83 10.80
CA TYR A 137 16.61 -8.64 11.02
C TYR A 137 15.16 -9.00 11.35
N MET A 138 14.37 -8.00 11.74
CA MET A 138 12.95 -8.18 12.00
C MET A 138 12.18 -8.29 10.70
N ASN A 139 11.21 -9.19 10.70
CA ASN A 139 10.33 -9.45 9.57
C ASN A 139 8.94 -9.01 10.00
N TYR A 140 8.44 -7.93 9.40
CA TYR A 140 7.14 -7.40 9.72
C TYR A 140 6.17 -7.54 8.55
N ALA A 141 4.90 -7.63 8.89
CA ALA A 141 3.79 -7.56 7.97
C ALA A 141 2.84 -6.45 8.41
N MET A 142 2.33 -5.69 7.47
CA MET A 142 1.36 -4.63 7.70
C MET A 142 0.09 -4.97 6.95
N GLY A 143 -1.07 -4.80 7.58
CA GLY A 143 -2.35 -4.93 6.90
C GLY A 143 -3.52 -5.03 7.87
N LEU A 144 -4.55 -5.74 7.44
CA LEU A 144 -5.85 -5.83 8.12
C LEU A 144 -6.21 -7.30 8.36
N ALA A 145 -6.27 -7.70 9.63
CA ALA A 145 -6.68 -9.05 10.03
C ALA A 145 -8.21 -9.15 10.14
N VAL A 146 -8.89 -9.23 9.01
CA VAL A 146 -10.36 -9.19 8.94
C VAL A 146 -10.97 -10.51 9.48
N PRO A 147 -11.89 -10.48 10.47
CA PRO A 147 -12.41 -11.71 11.07
C PRO A 147 -13.19 -12.55 10.05
N ASN A 148 -12.95 -13.86 10.02
CA ASN A 148 -13.59 -14.82 9.11
C ASN A 148 -13.36 -14.52 7.61
N VAL A 149 -12.36 -13.70 7.32
CA VAL A 149 -11.83 -13.41 5.99
C VAL A 149 -10.33 -13.70 6.02
N LYS A 150 -9.75 -14.02 4.87
CA LYS A 150 -8.30 -14.18 4.76
C LYS A 150 -7.61 -12.85 5.06
N ASP A 151 -6.49 -12.88 5.78
CA ASP A 151 -5.70 -11.70 6.09
C ASP A 151 -5.38 -10.90 4.83
N ILE A 152 -5.63 -9.59 4.90
CA ILE A 152 -5.33 -8.67 3.81
C ILE A 152 -3.99 -8.02 4.14
N ILE A 153 -2.92 -8.54 3.54
CA ILE A 153 -1.57 -8.03 3.77
C ILE A 153 -1.29 -6.90 2.78
N SER A 154 -0.94 -5.75 3.34
CA SER A 154 -0.61 -4.54 2.60
C SER A 154 0.86 -4.46 2.19
N ALA A 155 1.75 -4.78 3.12
CA ALA A 155 3.18 -4.81 2.88
C ALA A 155 3.88 -5.81 3.80
N GLY A 156 5.01 -6.36 3.36
CA GLY A 156 5.98 -7.06 4.19
C GLY A 156 7.29 -6.27 4.22
N MET A 157 8.04 -6.30 5.31
CA MET A 157 9.32 -5.56 5.38
C MET A 157 10.39 -6.27 6.18
N CYS A 158 11.62 -6.03 5.74
CA CYS A 158 12.83 -6.37 6.44
C CYS A 158 13.36 -5.13 7.16
N TYR A 159 13.39 -5.17 8.49
CA TYR A 159 13.65 -4.01 9.33
C TYR A 159 14.72 -4.26 10.37
N ASP A 160 15.69 -3.35 10.44
CA ASP A 160 16.78 -3.39 11.41
C ASP A 160 16.42 -2.50 12.60
N LEU A 161 16.06 -3.14 13.71
CA LEU A 161 15.66 -2.45 14.93
C LEU A 161 16.84 -1.78 15.64
N ASP A 162 18.07 -2.29 15.49
CA ASP A 162 19.24 -1.75 16.19
C ASP A 162 19.60 -0.37 15.64
N THR A 163 19.40 -0.17 14.33
CA THR A 163 19.67 1.11 13.64
C THR A 163 18.40 1.87 13.27
N LEU A 164 17.21 1.34 13.60
CA LEU A 164 15.90 1.85 13.17
C LEU A 164 15.87 2.17 11.67
N ALA A 165 16.35 1.22 10.86
CA ALA A 165 16.49 1.40 9.42
C ALA A 165 15.77 0.32 8.61
N LEU A 166 14.99 0.74 7.62
CA LEU A 166 14.39 -0.14 6.63
C LEU A 166 15.47 -0.70 5.70
N LYS A 167 15.60 -2.03 5.62
CA LYS A 167 16.43 -2.67 4.58
C LYS A 167 15.67 -2.73 3.27
N TYR A 168 14.45 -3.25 3.31
CA TYR A 168 13.51 -3.15 2.20
C TYR A 168 12.06 -3.41 2.65
N VAL A 169 11.11 -2.95 1.84
CA VAL A 169 9.67 -3.22 1.93
C VAL A 169 9.21 -3.89 0.64
N ASN A 170 8.27 -4.83 0.73
CA ASN A 170 7.58 -5.42 -0.40
C ASN A 170 6.09 -5.10 -0.39
N TYR A 171 5.52 -4.87 -1.57
CA TYR A 171 4.13 -4.52 -1.77
C TYR A 171 3.71 -4.81 -3.21
N VAL A 172 2.44 -4.57 -3.53
CA VAL A 172 1.90 -4.67 -4.90
C VAL A 172 1.63 -3.25 -5.42
N ALA A 173 2.25 -2.89 -6.56
CA ALA A 173 2.32 -1.50 -7.04
C ALA A 173 0.99 -0.89 -7.53
N TYR A 174 -0.01 -1.71 -7.81
CA TYR A 174 -1.36 -1.22 -8.09
C TYR A 174 -2.36 -2.04 -7.31
N ARG A 175 -3.10 -1.32 -6.47
CA ARG A 175 -4.30 -1.81 -5.81
C ARG A 175 -5.47 -1.12 -6.48
N PRO A 176 -6.51 -1.86 -6.93
CA PRO A 176 -7.78 -1.25 -7.28
C PRO A 176 -8.15 -0.24 -6.18
N LYS A 177 -8.56 0.96 -6.56
CA LYS A 177 -9.00 1.95 -5.56
C LYS A 177 -10.11 1.32 -4.72
N TYR A 178 -10.23 1.76 -3.47
CA TYR A 178 -11.25 1.34 -2.51
C TYR A 178 -12.71 1.66 -2.91
N GLY A 179 -13.02 1.77 -4.21
CA GLY A 179 -14.35 1.88 -4.83
C GLY A 179 -14.65 0.79 -5.88
N GLU A 180 -13.71 -0.12 -6.17
CA GLU A 180 -13.90 -1.21 -7.15
C GLU A 180 -14.28 -2.53 -6.48
N THR A 181 -15.10 -3.34 -7.16
CA THR A 181 -15.48 -4.69 -6.70
C THR A 181 -14.25 -5.62 -6.77
N ILE A 182 -13.74 -6.06 -5.62
CA ILE A 182 -12.56 -6.92 -5.54
C ILE A 182 -13.00 -8.38 -5.48
N ASN A 183 -12.73 -9.14 -6.55
CA ASN A 183 -12.90 -10.59 -6.51
C ASN A 183 -11.76 -11.21 -5.68
N LEU A 184 -12.04 -11.73 -4.49
CA LEU A 184 -11.04 -12.33 -3.60
C LEU A 184 -10.53 -13.69 -4.08
N ASN A 185 -11.06 -14.24 -5.16
CA ASN A 185 -10.50 -15.46 -5.75
C ASN A 185 -9.46 -15.14 -6.84
N SER A 186 -9.50 -13.94 -7.41
CA SER A 186 -8.63 -13.54 -8.53
C SER A 186 -7.79 -12.28 -8.28
N SER A 187 -8.01 -11.57 -7.16
CA SER A 187 -7.29 -10.33 -6.87
C SER A 187 -5.89 -10.61 -6.32
N ALA A 188 -4.94 -9.80 -6.74
CA ALA A 188 -3.59 -9.76 -6.18
C ALA A 188 -3.56 -9.67 -4.64
N LEU A 189 -4.55 -8.96 -4.07
CA LEU A 189 -4.73 -8.73 -2.63
C LEU A 189 -5.07 -9.99 -1.82
N SER A 190 -5.62 -11.01 -2.46
CA SER A 190 -6.15 -12.22 -1.80
C SER A 190 -5.30 -13.47 -2.03
N GLN A 191 -4.44 -13.46 -3.05
CA GLN A 191 -3.63 -14.61 -3.43
C GLN A 191 -2.37 -14.83 -2.58
N ASN A 192 -2.23 -14.13 -1.43
CA ASN A 192 -1.03 -14.21 -0.60
C ASN A 192 0.24 -13.92 -1.42
N GLN A 193 0.18 -12.89 -2.26
CA GLN A 193 1.28 -12.53 -3.15
C GLN A 193 2.46 -11.92 -2.40
N LEU A 194 2.34 -11.68 -1.10
CA LEU A 194 3.45 -11.32 -0.24
C LEU A 194 3.77 -12.54 0.63
N THR A 195 5.03 -12.94 0.70
CA THR A 195 5.50 -14.14 1.40
C THR A 195 5.59 -13.95 2.92
N VAL A 196 4.67 -13.19 3.49
CA VAL A 196 4.60 -12.87 4.93
C VAL A 196 3.23 -13.24 5.48
N ASP A 197 3.12 -13.25 6.80
CA ASP A 197 1.93 -13.64 7.55
C ASP A 197 1.77 -12.76 8.80
N PHE A 198 0.60 -12.82 9.43
CA PHE A 198 0.34 -12.19 10.72
C PHE A 198 0.53 -13.20 11.84
N LYS A 199 1.57 -13.01 12.68
CA LYS A 199 1.79 -13.84 13.86
C LYS A 199 1.49 -13.09 15.15
N THR A 200 2.18 -11.98 15.40
CA THR A 200 2.05 -11.20 16.63
C THR A 200 1.64 -9.78 16.30
N LYS A 201 0.50 -9.30 16.82
CA LYS A 201 0.08 -7.90 16.63
C LYS A 201 0.94 -6.96 17.48
N LEU A 202 1.53 -5.95 16.85
CA LEU A 202 2.39 -4.95 17.50
C LEU A 202 1.76 -3.56 17.54
N GLY A 203 0.85 -3.23 16.62
CA GLY A 203 0.30 -1.87 16.55
C GLY A 203 1.18 -0.97 15.70
N ASN A 204 1.99 -0.12 16.33
CA ASN A 204 2.87 0.85 15.67
C ASN A 204 4.23 0.96 16.41
N LEU A 205 5.35 1.01 15.67
CA LEU A 205 6.69 1.04 16.26
C LEU A 205 6.98 2.31 17.04
N ASN A 206 6.35 3.43 16.69
CA ASN A 206 6.50 4.69 17.44
C ASN A 206 5.97 4.64 18.88
N THR A 207 5.24 3.57 19.23
CA THR A 207 4.83 3.27 20.62
C THR A 207 6.03 2.83 21.47
N TYR A 208 7.05 2.27 20.84
CA TYR A 208 8.18 1.62 21.50
C TYR A 208 9.52 2.33 21.24
N PHE A 209 9.66 2.99 20.08
CA PHE A 209 10.89 3.63 19.63
C PHE A 209 10.63 5.08 19.20
N SER A 210 11.61 5.95 19.44
CA SER A 210 11.59 7.32 18.92
C SER A 210 12.11 7.35 17.48
N PHE A 211 11.44 8.11 16.62
CA PHE A 211 11.82 8.34 15.24
C PHE A 211 12.06 9.82 15.01
N MET A 212 13.01 10.15 14.14
CA MET A 212 13.29 11.53 13.79
C MET A 212 12.08 12.12 13.06
N SER A 213 11.59 13.26 13.52
CA SER A 213 10.55 13.99 12.79
C SER A 213 11.15 14.78 11.61
N GLN A 214 10.32 15.12 10.64
CA GLN A 214 10.74 15.95 9.51
C GLN A 214 11.21 17.34 9.96
N THR A 215 10.58 17.90 11.00
CA THR A 215 10.96 19.21 11.56
C THR A 215 12.36 19.15 12.19
N GLU A 216 12.63 18.14 13.02
CA GLU A 216 13.95 17.95 13.63
C GLU A 216 15.03 17.72 12.57
N PHE A 217 14.74 16.88 11.57
CA PHE A 217 15.63 16.65 10.44
C PHE A 217 15.98 17.95 9.71
N ASN A 218 14.98 18.74 9.34
CA ASN A 218 15.19 19.98 8.58
C ASN A 218 16.01 21.00 9.38
N GLN A 219 15.69 21.19 10.67
CA GLN A 219 16.44 22.08 11.54
C GLN A 219 17.91 21.68 11.64
N GLN A 220 18.18 20.37 11.78
CA GLN A 220 19.53 19.88 11.90
C GLN A 220 20.28 19.91 10.56
N LEU A 221 19.61 19.61 9.45
CA LEU A 221 20.17 19.75 8.11
C LEU A 221 20.60 21.19 7.84
N ASP A 222 19.80 22.19 8.24
CA ASP A 222 20.15 23.60 8.10
C ASP A 222 21.39 23.99 8.92
N ASN A 223 21.60 23.37 10.09
CA ASN A 223 22.82 23.55 10.87
C ASN A 223 24.04 22.95 10.16
N VAL A 224 23.91 21.75 9.58
CA VAL A 224 24.99 21.08 8.83
C VAL A 224 25.33 21.84 7.54
N LYS A 225 24.35 22.44 6.86
CA LYS A 225 24.58 23.27 5.67
C LYS A 225 25.52 24.46 5.94
N ARG A 226 25.48 25.03 7.15
CA ARG A 226 26.39 26.14 7.54
C ARG A 226 27.85 25.72 7.64
N THR A 227 28.13 24.44 7.87
CA THR A 227 29.51 23.91 7.99
C THR A 227 29.97 23.18 6.73
N VAL A 228 29.04 22.72 5.88
CA VAL A 228 29.33 22.02 4.62
C VAL A 228 28.68 22.77 3.45
N PRO A 229 29.37 23.75 2.84
CA PRO A 229 28.80 24.63 1.79
C PRO A 229 28.25 23.88 0.56
N LEU A 230 28.79 22.68 0.25
CA LEU A 230 28.27 21.85 -0.83
C LEU A 230 26.78 21.49 -0.66
N LEU A 231 26.30 21.39 0.58
CA LEU A 231 24.90 21.06 0.89
C LEU A 231 23.96 22.26 0.73
N GLU A 232 24.47 23.49 0.57
CA GLU A 232 23.64 24.64 0.17
C GLU A 232 23.16 24.51 -1.28
N THR A 233 23.97 23.86 -2.14
CA THR A 233 23.62 23.66 -3.55
C THR A 233 22.78 22.40 -3.76
N TYR A 234 22.99 21.36 -2.93
CA TYR A 234 22.35 20.07 -3.09
C TYR A 234 21.52 19.71 -1.86
N ASP A 235 20.20 19.88 -2.00
CA ASP A 235 19.27 19.67 -0.89
C ASP A 235 18.86 18.19 -0.73
N PHE A 236 18.59 17.81 0.51
CA PHE A 236 18.14 16.48 0.89
C PHE A 236 16.79 16.54 1.60
N ASP A 237 15.90 15.61 1.27
CA ASP A 237 14.60 15.44 1.90
C ASP A 237 14.60 14.18 2.78
N TYR A 238 13.98 14.24 3.95
CA TYR A 238 13.72 13.06 4.78
C TYR A 238 12.25 12.67 4.70
N VAL A 239 11.95 11.70 3.83
CA VAL A 239 10.59 11.28 3.48
C VAL A 239 10.53 9.81 3.09
N SER A 240 9.32 9.25 3.08
CA SER A 240 9.06 7.84 2.82
C SER A 240 9.65 7.35 1.49
N LEU A 241 10.17 6.12 1.50
CA LEU A 241 10.54 5.37 0.32
C LEU A 241 9.33 5.03 -0.57
N LEU A 242 8.15 4.86 0.05
CA LEU A 242 6.88 4.66 -0.64
C LEU A 242 6.34 6.03 -1.07
N GLN A 243 6.49 6.37 -2.36
CA GLN A 243 6.14 7.68 -2.90
C GLN A 243 4.95 7.70 -3.88
N ASP A 244 4.30 6.56 -4.07
CA ASP A 244 3.02 6.53 -4.76
C ASP A 244 1.91 7.09 -3.86
N MET A 245 1.04 7.96 -4.39
CA MET A 245 0.06 8.70 -3.59
C MET A 245 -0.93 7.80 -2.84
N PRO A 246 -1.54 6.76 -3.46
CA PRO A 246 -2.41 5.83 -2.74
C PRO A 246 -1.68 5.08 -1.63
N LEU A 247 -0.44 4.63 -1.87
CA LEU A 247 0.36 3.95 -0.85
C LEU A 247 0.75 4.91 0.29
N GLN A 248 1.09 6.16 -0.02
CA GLN A 248 1.37 7.17 1.01
C GLN A 248 0.16 7.42 1.91
N ALA A 249 -1.04 7.48 1.34
CA ALA A 249 -2.26 7.61 2.12
C ALA A 249 -2.54 6.35 2.97
N GLU A 250 -2.38 5.15 2.40
CA GLU A 250 -2.58 3.87 3.09
C GLU A 250 -1.60 3.70 4.28
N PHE A 251 -0.35 4.15 4.12
CA PHE A 251 0.71 3.97 5.13
C PHE A 251 1.08 5.24 5.90
N ALA A 252 0.24 6.28 5.90
CA ALA A 252 0.57 7.59 6.48
C ALA A 252 1.01 7.52 7.96
N GLU A 253 0.31 6.75 8.79
CA GLU A 253 0.64 6.56 10.22
C GLU A 253 1.96 5.82 10.46
N PHE A 254 2.49 5.15 9.43
CA PHE A 254 3.71 4.37 9.45
C PHE A 254 4.84 5.03 8.66
N ALA A 255 4.66 6.25 8.16
CA ALA A 255 5.63 6.93 7.30
C ALA A 255 7.05 6.96 7.91
N HIS A 256 7.15 7.12 9.23
CA HIS A 256 8.42 7.13 9.97
C HIS A 256 9.26 5.85 9.79
N ILE A 257 8.63 4.69 9.59
CA ILE A 257 9.29 3.40 9.33
C ILE A 257 9.93 3.37 7.94
N PHE A 258 9.36 4.10 6.99
CA PHE A 258 9.76 4.10 5.60
C PHE A 258 10.64 5.29 5.21
N ASN A 259 10.82 6.25 6.11
CA ASN A 259 11.57 7.47 5.82
C ASN A 259 13.04 7.16 5.56
N THR A 260 13.57 7.75 4.50
CA THR A 260 15.00 7.75 4.20
C THR A 260 15.42 9.12 3.70
N MET A 261 16.72 9.39 3.69
CA MET A 261 17.28 10.62 3.16
C MET A 261 17.43 10.53 1.64
N TRP A 262 16.73 11.40 0.94
CA TRP A 262 16.75 11.52 -0.51
C TRP A 262 17.51 12.75 -0.95
N TRP A 263 18.35 12.63 -1.96
CA TRP A 263 18.70 13.78 -2.74
C TRP A 263 17.46 14.28 -3.49
N ARG A 264 17.09 15.55 -3.27
CA ARG A 264 15.80 16.09 -3.70
C ARG A 264 15.55 15.93 -5.20
N ASN A 265 16.54 16.21 -6.05
CA ASN A 265 16.35 16.15 -7.49
C ASN A 265 16.10 14.74 -8.02
N LEU A 266 16.76 13.71 -7.47
CA LEU A 266 16.45 12.31 -7.78
C LEU A 266 14.99 12.02 -7.42
N ARG A 267 14.57 12.42 -6.22
CA ARG A 267 13.25 12.15 -5.66
C ARG A 267 12.12 12.73 -6.52
N ILE A 268 12.17 14.04 -6.79
CA ILE A 268 11.13 14.74 -7.55
C ILE A 268 11.30 14.61 -9.07
N GLY A 269 12.47 14.15 -9.52
CA GLY A 269 12.83 13.93 -10.91
C GLY A 269 12.65 12.48 -11.34
N ASN A 270 13.75 11.82 -11.70
CA ASN A 270 13.71 10.51 -12.35
C ASN A 270 13.06 9.42 -11.49
N TRP A 271 13.20 9.46 -10.15
CA TRP A 271 12.48 8.51 -9.30
C TRP A 271 10.96 8.69 -9.41
N ARG A 272 10.47 9.93 -9.39
CA ARG A 272 9.06 10.23 -9.59
C ARG A 272 8.57 9.79 -10.98
N PHE A 273 9.35 10.06 -12.03
CA PHE A 273 8.97 9.68 -13.40
C PHE A 273 8.91 8.16 -13.57
N TYR A 274 9.79 7.42 -12.90
CA TYR A 274 9.73 5.96 -12.82
C TYR A 274 8.42 5.49 -12.16
N LEU A 275 8.08 6.05 -10.99
CA LEU A 275 6.84 5.68 -10.29
C LEU A 275 5.59 5.98 -11.13
N ASP A 276 5.54 7.12 -11.81
CA ASP A 276 4.42 7.46 -12.69
C ASP A 276 4.28 6.44 -13.85
N ALA A 277 5.39 5.99 -14.43
CA ALA A 277 5.40 4.95 -15.45
C ALA A 277 4.97 3.58 -14.89
N LEU A 278 5.43 3.22 -13.68
CA LEU A 278 5.04 2.00 -12.99
C LEU A 278 3.53 1.98 -12.69
N ILE A 279 2.97 3.09 -12.20
CA ILE A 279 1.52 3.21 -11.93
C ILE A 279 0.74 3.02 -13.23
N ALA A 280 1.17 3.62 -14.34
CA ALA A 280 0.52 3.47 -15.63
C ALA A 280 0.56 2.01 -16.12
N ARG A 281 1.71 1.34 -16.01
CA ARG A 281 1.87 -0.07 -16.39
C ARG A 281 1.05 -0.99 -15.48
N SER A 282 0.99 -0.68 -14.19
CA SER A 282 0.39 -1.54 -13.18
C SER A 282 -1.14 -1.63 -13.26
N LYS A 283 -1.78 -0.71 -13.99
CA LYS A 283 -3.20 -0.82 -14.37
C LYS A 283 -3.50 -2.01 -15.29
N LEU A 284 -2.50 -2.49 -16.03
CA LEU A 284 -2.64 -3.60 -16.98
C LEU A 284 -2.02 -4.89 -16.45
N ILE A 285 -0.93 -4.78 -15.69
CA ILE A 285 -0.14 -5.90 -15.20
C ILE A 285 0.20 -5.67 -13.74
N PRO A 286 -0.26 -6.50 -12.80
CA PRO A 286 0.14 -6.36 -11.40
C PRO A 286 1.62 -6.74 -11.22
N TYR A 287 2.36 -5.94 -10.44
CA TYR A 287 3.75 -6.23 -10.06
C TYR A 287 3.88 -6.37 -8.55
N ARG A 288 4.64 -7.38 -8.14
CA ARG A 288 5.26 -7.39 -6.82
C ARG A 288 6.48 -6.49 -6.89
N VAL A 289 6.57 -5.55 -5.95
CA VAL A 289 7.67 -4.59 -5.86
C VAL A 289 8.34 -4.72 -4.52
N TYR A 290 9.65 -4.85 -4.53
CA TYR A 290 10.53 -4.64 -3.38
C TYR A 290 11.19 -3.27 -3.55
N ALA A 291 11.13 -2.42 -2.54
CA ALA A 291 11.85 -1.16 -2.51
C ALA A 291 12.78 -1.13 -1.31
N GLY A 292 14.03 -0.73 -1.51
CA GLY A 292 15.02 -0.67 -0.45
C GLY A 292 16.13 0.34 -0.71
N THR A 293 17.09 0.35 0.20
CA THR A 293 18.24 1.25 0.15
C THR A 293 19.54 0.45 0.31
N SER A 294 20.66 0.95 -0.21
CA SER A 294 21.95 0.26 -0.12
C SER A 294 23.14 1.20 -0.13
N GLY A 295 24.14 0.83 0.68
CA GLY A 295 25.39 1.56 0.90
C GLY A 295 25.18 2.93 1.57
N GLU A 296 26.28 3.62 1.83
CA GLU A 296 26.29 4.91 2.53
C GLU A 296 26.89 5.98 1.59
N LEU A 297 26.22 7.12 1.49
CA LEU A 297 26.74 8.23 0.69
C LEU A 297 27.91 8.91 1.40
N ARG A 298 29.01 9.11 0.66
CA ARG A 298 30.14 9.93 1.07
C ARG A 298 30.18 11.23 0.26
N ILE A 299 30.36 12.35 0.97
CA ILE A 299 30.54 13.66 0.34
C ILE A 299 31.97 13.74 -0.22
N PRO A 300 32.21 14.38 -1.38
CA PRO A 300 33.56 14.65 -1.86
C PRO A 300 34.40 15.42 -0.85
N ASN A 301 35.67 15.06 -0.72
CA ASN A 301 36.60 15.80 0.13
C ASN A 301 36.98 17.15 -0.52
N ILE A 302 36.36 18.24 -0.07
CA ILE A 302 36.64 19.60 -0.58
C ILE A 302 37.98 20.19 -0.12
N ALA A 303 38.60 19.62 0.92
CA ALA A 303 39.93 20.03 1.39
C ALA A 303 41.06 19.30 0.64
N SER A 304 40.73 18.28 -0.15
CA SER A 304 41.66 17.52 -0.97
C SER A 304 41.85 18.18 -2.34
N ASN A 305 43.08 18.17 -2.84
CA ASN A 305 43.36 18.51 -4.25
C ASN A 305 42.77 17.48 -5.23
N ASN A 306 42.31 16.33 -4.73
CA ASN A 306 41.60 15.31 -5.49
C ASN A 306 40.10 15.34 -5.14
N ILE A 307 39.30 15.97 -5.99
CA ILE A 307 37.84 16.08 -5.83
C ILE A 307 37.09 14.74 -5.93
N THR A 308 37.73 13.68 -6.44
CA THR A 308 37.16 12.32 -6.45
C THR A 308 37.52 11.53 -5.20
N ALA A 309 38.30 12.09 -4.28
CA ALA A 309 38.61 11.43 -3.02
C ALA A 309 37.36 11.38 -2.14
N ASP A 310 37.12 10.22 -1.54
CA ASP A 310 36.08 10.04 -0.52
C ASP A 310 36.36 10.99 0.66
N GLY A 311 35.40 11.86 0.94
CA GLY A 311 35.35 12.64 2.18
C GLY A 311 34.49 11.97 3.23
N ASP A 312 34.09 12.76 4.22
CA ASP A 312 33.32 12.29 5.36
C ASP A 312 31.90 11.83 4.98
N HIS A 313 31.33 11.01 5.86
CA HIS A 313 29.95 10.57 5.77
C HIS A 313 29.01 11.73 6.12
N LEU A 314 27.93 11.88 5.36
CA LEU A 314 26.85 12.80 5.74
C LEU A 314 25.99 12.12 6.80
N SER A 315 25.99 12.63 8.03
CA SER A 315 25.06 12.22 9.09
C SER A 315 24.25 13.42 9.58
N ILE A 316 22.97 13.17 9.85
CA ILE A 316 22.07 14.07 10.55
C ILE A 316 21.77 13.44 11.91
N GLU A 317 22.14 14.15 12.98
CA GLU A 317 22.12 13.61 14.34
C GLU A 317 21.25 14.49 15.24
N VAL A 318 20.28 13.87 15.92
CA VAL A 318 19.40 14.51 16.90
C VAL A 318 19.31 13.63 18.13
N GLY A 319 19.97 14.03 19.21
CA GLY A 319 20.12 13.20 20.40
C GLY A 319 20.89 11.92 20.07
N SER A 320 20.26 10.76 20.27
CA SER A 320 20.82 9.45 19.91
C SER A 320 20.39 8.96 18.51
N LEU A 321 19.53 9.70 17.81
CA LEU A 321 19.05 9.33 16.48
C LEU A 321 20.05 9.79 15.43
N VAL A 322 20.44 8.87 14.55
CA VAL A 322 21.37 9.13 13.44
C VAL A 322 20.72 8.69 12.15
N VAL A 323 20.66 9.60 11.17
CA VAL A 323 20.18 9.30 9.82
C VAL A 323 21.27 9.64 8.82
N GLN A 324 21.50 8.72 7.87
CA GLN A 324 22.48 8.88 6.82
C GLN A 324 21.83 8.64 5.45
N PRO A 325 22.24 9.35 4.39
CA PRO A 325 21.75 9.09 3.04
C PRO A 325 22.34 7.78 2.53
N PRO A 326 21.51 6.87 2.00
CA PRO A 326 22.03 5.75 1.25
C PRO A 326 22.66 6.25 -0.05
N VAL A 327 23.60 5.51 -0.60
CA VAL A 327 24.15 5.84 -1.94
C VAL A 327 23.23 5.35 -3.06
N TYR A 328 22.52 4.24 -2.85
CA TYR A 328 21.54 3.69 -3.79
C TYR A 328 20.17 3.57 -3.15
N ILE A 329 19.16 3.93 -3.93
CA ILE A 329 17.76 3.58 -3.66
C ILE A 329 17.29 2.74 -4.83
N TRP A 330 16.63 1.63 -4.55
CA TRP A 330 16.31 0.66 -5.58
C TRP A 330 14.89 0.13 -5.46
N SER A 331 14.34 -0.29 -6.59
CA SER A 331 13.04 -0.92 -6.72
C SER A 331 13.18 -2.14 -7.62
N TYR A 332 13.01 -3.31 -7.04
CA TYR A 332 13.00 -4.60 -7.74
C TYR A 332 11.56 -5.00 -8.03
N LEU A 333 11.27 -5.26 -9.30
CA LEU A 333 9.94 -5.56 -9.79
C LEU A 333 9.90 -6.96 -10.39
N LYS A 334 8.80 -7.66 -10.11
CA LYS A 334 8.45 -8.93 -10.74
C LYS A 334 6.97 -8.93 -11.10
N SER A 335 6.67 -9.22 -12.36
CA SER A 335 5.29 -9.43 -12.81
C SER A 335 4.63 -10.55 -12.01
N LEU A 336 3.37 -10.34 -11.63
CA LEU A 336 2.53 -11.34 -11.00
C LEU A 336 1.68 -12.11 -12.03
N LYS A 337 1.82 -11.81 -13.31
CA LYS A 337 1.24 -12.54 -14.43
C LYS A 337 2.28 -13.49 -15.02
N ASP A 338 1.98 -14.79 -14.99
CA ASP A 338 2.90 -15.85 -15.42
C ASP A 338 3.27 -15.77 -16.91
N ASP A 339 2.39 -15.22 -17.75
CA ASP A 339 2.62 -15.03 -19.18
C ASP A 339 3.47 -13.79 -19.51
N VAL A 340 3.81 -12.98 -18.50
CA VAL A 340 4.56 -11.74 -18.65
C VAL A 340 5.91 -11.89 -17.95
N ASN A 341 6.95 -12.12 -18.74
CA ASN A 341 8.32 -12.24 -18.24
C ASN A 341 8.97 -10.85 -18.06
N GLU A 342 8.49 -10.09 -17.08
CA GLU A 342 9.06 -8.81 -16.67
C GLU A 342 9.61 -8.89 -15.24
N GLU A 343 10.93 -8.91 -15.13
CA GLU A 343 11.67 -8.98 -13.88
C GLU A 343 12.97 -8.18 -14.01
N PHE A 344 13.10 -7.09 -13.26
CA PHE A 344 14.25 -6.18 -13.33
C PHE A 344 14.32 -5.25 -12.11
N VAL A 345 15.42 -4.53 -11.96
CA VAL A 345 15.64 -3.58 -10.86
C VAL A 345 15.85 -2.19 -11.43
N VAL A 346 15.12 -1.20 -10.93
CA VAL A 346 15.41 0.23 -11.15
C VAL A 346 16.22 0.75 -9.98
N ILE A 347 17.33 1.42 -10.24
CA ILE A 347 18.24 1.96 -9.24
C ILE A 347 18.38 3.46 -9.45
N GLY A 348 18.11 4.25 -8.41
CA GLY A 348 18.45 5.65 -8.31
C GLY A 348 19.77 5.84 -7.58
N TYR A 349 20.70 6.57 -8.20
CA TYR A 349 21.94 7.00 -7.56
C TYR A 349 21.65 8.25 -6.72
N ASN A 350 21.62 8.08 -5.41
CA ASN A 350 21.13 9.07 -4.45
C ASN A 350 22.21 10.12 -4.11
N SER A 351 22.79 10.71 -5.15
CA SER A 351 23.88 11.67 -5.01
C SER A 351 23.92 12.66 -6.19
N PRO A 352 24.19 13.94 -5.91
CA PRO A 352 24.46 14.92 -6.96
C PRO A 352 25.83 14.73 -7.64
N TYR A 353 26.72 13.90 -7.06
CA TYR A 353 28.12 13.79 -7.47
C TYR A 353 28.39 12.72 -8.52
N PHE A 354 27.37 12.38 -9.32
CA PHE A 354 27.43 11.31 -10.32
C PHE A 354 28.67 11.38 -11.22
N TYR A 355 28.99 12.56 -11.75
CA TYR A 355 30.12 12.76 -12.65
C TYR A 355 31.49 12.50 -12.03
N LEU A 356 31.58 12.46 -10.70
CA LEU A 356 32.83 12.24 -9.97
C LEU A 356 33.13 10.75 -9.76
N ARG A 357 32.18 9.85 -10.07
CA ARG A 357 32.34 8.40 -9.83
C ARG A 357 31.95 7.58 -11.05
N SER A 358 32.96 7.01 -11.71
CA SER A 358 32.76 6.05 -12.80
C SER A 358 32.01 4.78 -12.37
N SER A 359 32.00 4.46 -11.07
CA SER A 359 31.33 3.28 -10.50
C SER A 359 29.88 3.51 -10.05
N ALA A 360 29.29 4.67 -10.34
CA ALA A 360 27.91 4.98 -9.94
C ALA A 360 26.87 4.07 -10.63
N ILE A 361 27.17 3.61 -11.85
CA ILE A 361 26.43 2.54 -12.53
C ILE A 361 27.30 1.29 -12.48
N PHE A 362 26.89 0.31 -11.68
CA PHE A 362 27.69 -0.88 -11.40
C PHE A 362 27.27 -2.12 -12.19
N CYS A 363 26.16 -2.04 -12.93
CA CYS A 363 25.57 -3.14 -13.68
C CYS A 363 25.45 -2.79 -15.17
N HIS A 364 25.12 -3.79 -15.99
CA HIS A 364 24.69 -3.54 -17.35
C HIS A 364 23.32 -2.87 -17.37
N ASP A 365 23.28 -1.66 -17.91
CA ASP A 365 22.05 -0.89 -17.98
C ASP A 365 21.10 -1.44 -19.05
N ILE A 366 19.92 -1.89 -18.62
CA ILE A 366 18.91 -2.51 -19.48
C ILE A 366 17.64 -1.66 -19.62
N CYS A 367 17.61 -0.40 -19.17
CA CYS A 367 16.39 0.40 -19.23
C CYS A 367 15.82 0.51 -20.65
N ASP A 368 16.69 0.59 -21.67
CA ASP A 368 16.28 0.73 -23.07
C ASP A 368 15.75 -0.58 -23.68
N LYS A 369 15.83 -1.68 -22.93
CA LYS A 369 15.23 -2.99 -23.29
C LYS A 369 13.85 -3.18 -22.66
N ILE A 370 13.41 -2.25 -21.80
CA ILE A 370 12.12 -2.32 -21.12
C ILE A 370 11.18 -1.35 -21.82
N ASP A 371 10.37 -1.90 -22.73
CA ASP A 371 9.53 -1.17 -23.68
C ASP A 371 8.75 0.02 -23.08
N TRP A 372 8.08 -0.20 -21.95
CA TRP A 372 7.24 0.83 -21.33
C TRP A 372 8.04 1.88 -20.55
N LEU A 373 9.21 1.53 -20.02
CA LEU A 373 10.10 2.49 -19.38
C LEU A 373 10.82 3.34 -20.43
N GLN A 374 11.35 2.72 -21.49
CA GLN A 374 12.06 3.41 -22.56
C GLN A 374 11.19 4.50 -23.20
N LYS A 375 9.90 4.21 -23.44
CA LYS A 375 8.94 5.15 -24.07
C LYS A 375 8.40 6.22 -23.10
N SER A 376 8.70 6.11 -21.81
CA SER A 376 8.22 7.04 -20.79
C SER A 376 9.15 8.23 -20.61
N LYS A 377 8.70 9.23 -19.84
CA LYS A 377 9.55 10.36 -19.46
C LYS A 377 10.83 9.90 -18.75
N PHE A 378 10.73 8.89 -17.89
CA PHE A 378 11.89 8.29 -17.22
C PHE A 378 12.94 7.81 -18.22
N GLY A 379 12.55 7.03 -19.24
CA GLY A 379 13.47 6.51 -20.25
C GLY A 379 14.29 7.60 -20.93
N HIS A 380 13.67 8.74 -21.21
CA HIS A 380 14.34 9.88 -21.87
C HIS A 380 15.23 10.70 -20.93
N THR A 381 14.97 10.72 -19.62
CA THR A 381 15.67 11.61 -18.69
C THR A 381 16.56 10.88 -17.68
N ARG A 382 16.51 9.55 -17.60
CA ARG A 382 17.14 8.70 -16.56
C ARG A 382 18.63 8.98 -16.29
N LEU A 383 19.41 9.34 -17.31
CA LEU A 383 20.83 9.68 -17.15
C LEU A 383 21.12 11.19 -17.03
N MET A 384 20.09 12.04 -17.04
CA MET A 384 20.23 13.50 -16.89
C MET A 384 20.36 13.87 -15.41
N PRO A 385 21.52 14.38 -14.95
CA PRO A 385 21.73 14.60 -13.52
C PRO A 385 20.89 15.74 -12.94
N THR A 386 20.34 16.63 -13.75
CA THR A 386 19.36 17.63 -13.30
C THR A 386 18.12 16.99 -12.65
N PHE A 387 17.73 15.79 -13.09
CA PHE A 387 16.62 15.00 -12.55
C PHE A 387 17.10 13.84 -11.66
N GLY A 388 18.39 13.79 -11.37
CA GLY A 388 19.10 12.72 -10.68
C GLY A 388 19.24 11.43 -11.47
N VAL A 389 20.37 10.73 -11.34
CA VAL A 389 20.64 9.58 -12.20
C VAL A 389 19.93 8.33 -11.73
N ALA A 390 19.32 7.61 -12.68
CA ALA A 390 18.74 6.31 -12.49
C ALA A 390 19.05 5.38 -13.68
N PHE A 391 19.09 4.09 -13.42
CA PHE A 391 19.42 3.04 -14.40
C PHE A 391 18.71 1.74 -14.03
N CYS A 392 18.72 0.76 -14.94
CA CYS A 392 18.02 -0.51 -14.75
C CYS A 392 19.00 -1.66 -14.83
N CYS A 393 18.92 -2.61 -13.91
CA CYS A 393 19.78 -3.77 -13.86
C CYS A 393 18.98 -5.06 -13.96
N ARG A 394 19.68 -6.14 -14.31
CA ARG A 394 19.19 -7.49 -14.02
C ARG A 394 19.30 -7.79 -12.51
N PRO A 395 18.33 -8.50 -11.91
CA PRO A 395 18.36 -8.78 -10.46
C PRO A 395 19.63 -9.50 -10.01
N GLU A 396 20.20 -10.40 -10.82
CA GLU A 396 21.37 -11.19 -10.46
C GLU A 396 22.63 -10.32 -10.29
N GLU A 397 22.79 -9.28 -11.11
CA GLU A 397 23.90 -8.32 -10.99
C GLU A 397 23.78 -7.47 -9.72
N VAL A 398 22.54 -7.15 -9.32
CA VAL A 398 22.26 -6.42 -8.09
C VAL A 398 22.51 -7.30 -6.86
N ALA A 399 22.10 -8.57 -6.89
CA ALA A 399 22.32 -9.52 -5.81
C ALA A 399 23.81 -9.74 -5.49
N GLN A 400 24.69 -9.61 -6.48
CA GLN A 400 26.14 -9.67 -6.29
C GLN A 400 26.68 -8.42 -5.58
N SER A 401 26.02 -7.27 -5.75
CA SER A 401 26.47 -5.98 -5.24
C SER A 401 25.85 -5.63 -3.88
N PHE A 402 24.59 -6.02 -3.64
CA PHE A 402 23.81 -5.64 -2.46
C PHE A 402 23.54 -6.86 -1.57
N LYS A 403 24.15 -6.89 -0.38
CA LYS A 403 24.09 -8.04 0.55
C LYS A 403 22.66 -8.41 0.98
N GLN A 404 21.78 -7.43 1.17
CA GLN A 404 20.39 -7.61 1.62
C GLN A 404 19.37 -7.56 0.47
N PHE A 405 19.79 -7.81 -0.77
CA PHE A 405 18.89 -7.79 -1.92
C PHE A 405 18.00 -9.05 -1.94
N PRO A 406 16.66 -8.92 -2.03
CA PRO A 406 15.72 -10.03 -1.87
C PRO A 406 15.54 -10.82 -3.19
N LEU A 407 16.66 -11.34 -3.71
CA LEU A 407 16.68 -12.35 -4.76
C LEU A 407 16.91 -13.72 -4.11
N ASP A 408 16.04 -14.66 -4.43
CA ASP A 408 16.04 -16.02 -3.88
C ASP A 408 17.26 -16.84 -4.33
#